data_AF-A0A068TWH2-F1
#
_entry.id   AF-A0A068TWH2-F1
#
_cell.length_a   1.000
_cell.length_b   1.000
_cell.length_c   1.000
_cell.angle_alpha   90.00
_cell.angle_beta   90.00
_cell.angle_gamma   90.00
#
_symmetry.space_group_name_H-M   'P 1'
#
loop_
_entity.id
_entity.type
_entity.pdbx_description
1 polymer ?
#
loop_
_entity_poly.entity_id
_entity_poly.type
_entity_poly.pdbx_seq_one_letter_code
_entity_poly.pdbx_strand_id
1 'polypeptide(L)'
;MSGTMLPGMKLGCNLKTGTSNIMRSWKNFDDPSHGEFTFSLDPPETPQLILRQGETKKYRWGPFDGDRFSGSNELRNNTVFKPIFVSTSDEVYYAYETLDDSTLVRSVVTPLGSIQYLTWRNTSRDWNMIVELNRIYYSIAENKRRKRIRVAIGISISTAFLLVLLAMAWQMMKRVKRRAEEDTVSMPIEESQDEDLELPIFGLATIVDATDQFAFGNKIGQGGFGPVYKGKLPNGSEIAVKRLSQDSGQGLREFQNEVKLIANLQHRNLVKLLGCCIQGEEKMLVYEYLPNKSLDNFIFDRVKRKLLPWNTRFDIVLGIARGLLYLHQDSRLRIIHRDLKTSNILLDIKMNPKISDFGTARIFGGEQTEEKTRRVIGTYGYMSPEYAMSGHFSIKSDVFSFGVIVLELISGRKNWGFYDPGHDYNLIGHTWKLWNEDRCLELVDEMLDGSFSIKEVIRCIQVALLCVQQRAEDRPAMSTVVFMLSNENVELPQPKEPGFITENSPFKNDPSWSGQDSNTGNELTITAVEGR
;
A
#
# COMPACT_ATOMS: atom_id res chain seq x y z
N MET A 1 -21.12 24.12 33.01
CA MET A 1 -21.24 23.23 31.83
C MET A 1 -20.36 22.01 32.08
N SER A 2 -20.98 20.82 32.08
CA SER A 2 -20.30 19.55 32.34
C SER A 2 -19.72 18.99 31.04
N GLY A 3 -18.60 18.29 31.12
CA GLY A 3 -18.07 17.48 30.01
C GLY A 3 -18.86 16.20 29.77
N THR A 4 -19.87 15.94 30.60
CA THR A 4 -20.73 14.76 30.58
C THR A 4 -22.17 15.16 30.27
N MET A 5 -22.80 14.41 29.37
CA MET A 5 -24.21 14.51 29.03
C MET A 5 -24.86 13.15 29.29
N LEU A 6 -26.06 13.16 29.87
CA LEU A 6 -26.86 12.01 30.23
C LEU A 6 -28.07 11.87 29.28
N PRO A 7 -28.72 10.70 29.22
CA PRO A 7 -29.95 10.51 28.46
C PRO A 7 -30.98 11.60 28.79
N GLY A 8 -31.64 12.13 27.76
CA GLY A 8 -32.64 13.21 27.88
C GLY A 8 -32.09 14.63 28.04
N MET A 9 -30.78 14.81 28.29
CA MET A 9 -30.18 16.15 28.31
C MET A 9 -30.10 16.74 26.89
N LYS A 10 -30.38 18.04 26.76
CA LYS A 10 -30.41 18.76 25.48
C LYS A 10 -29.08 19.48 25.20
N LEU A 11 -28.42 19.11 24.10
CA LEU A 11 -27.28 19.81 23.51
C LEU A 11 -27.76 20.67 22.33
N GLY A 12 -27.80 21.98 22.50
CA GLY A 12 -28.31 22.88 21.46
C GLY A 12 -28.83 24.19 22.03
N CYS A 13 -29.67 24.87 21.25
CA CYS A 13 -30.08 26.24 21.49
C CYS A 13 -31.60 26.34 21.68
N ASN A 14 -32.01 27.08 22.71
CA ASN A 14 -33.38 27.58 22.83
C ASN A 14 -33.46 28.93 22.10
N LEU A 15 -34.24 29.00 21.03
CA LEU A 15 -34.32 30.17 20.15
C LEU A 15 -35.17 31.30 20.77
N LYS A 16 -36.05 30.98 21.72
CA LYS A 16 -36.86 31.97 22.45
C LYS A 16 -36.05 32.71 23.52
N THR A 17 -35.18 32.01 24.23
CA THR A 17 -34.39 32.56 25.34
C THR A 17 -32.96 32.95 24.94
N GLY A 18 -32.49 32.51 23.76
CA GLY A 18 -31.12 32.72 23.29
C GLY A 18 -30.06 31.91 24.02
N THR A 19 -30.45 30.93 24.83
CA THR A 19 -29.50 30.14 25.64
C THR A 19 -29.02 28.89 24.90
N SER A 20 -27.72 28.61 24.95
CA SER A 20 -27.10 27.42 24.34
C SER A 20 -26.46 26.48 25.37
N ASN A 21 -26.73 25.19 25.26
CA ASN A 21 -26.05 24.15 26.01
C ASN A 21 -24.90 23.57 25.19
N ILE A 22 -23.71 23.55 25.78
CA ILE A 22 -22.49 22.95 25.20
C ILE A 22 -21.81 22.04 26.22
N MET A 23 -21.13 21.02 25.73
CA MET A 23 -20.25 20.18 26.53
C MET A 23 -18.81 20.70 26.44
N ARG A 24 -18.06 20.60 27.53
CA ARG A 24 -16.66 21.04 27.60
C ARG A 24 -15.79 19.99 28.25
N SER A 25 -14.67 19.63 27.62
CA SER A 25 -13.76 18.63 28.16
C SER A 25 -13.11 19.09 29.46
N TRP A 26 -12.59 18.12 30.21
CA TRP A 26 -11.58 18.39 31.23
C TRP A 26 -10.25 18.82 30.60
N LYS A 27 -9.39 19.45 31.40
CA LYS A 27 -8.07 19.90 30.99
C LYS A 27 -7.12 18.74 30.72
N ASN A 28 -7.17 17.71 31.55
CA ASN A 28 -6.53 16.41 31.33
C ASN A 28 -7.28 15.32 32.11
N PHE A 29 -6.78 14.09 32.15
CA PHE A 29 -7.49 12.97 32.79
C PHE A 29 -7.54 13.06 34.33
N ASP A 30 -6.64 13.85 34.93
CA ASP A 30 -6.48 13.99 36.38
C ASP A 30 -6.97 15.36 36.91
N ASP A 31 -7.18 16.33 36.01
CA ASP A 31 -7.58 17.71 36.31
C ASP A 31 -8.95 18.04 35.68
N PRO A 32 -10.03 18.11 36.50
CA PRO A 32 -11.39 18.35 36.02
C PRO A 32 -11.67 19.82 35.66
N SER A 33 -10.68 20.71 35.74
CA SER A 33 -10.82 22.09 35.27
C SER A 33 -11.09 22.16 33.76
N HIS A 34 -11.52 23.33 33.29
CA HIS A 34 -11.93 23.52 31.90
C HIS A 34 -10.80 23.25 30.90
N GLY A 35 -11.03 22.28 30.01
CA GLY A 35 -10.15 21.96 28.90
C GLY A 35 -10.45 22.74 27.63
N GLU A 36 -9.66 22.45 26.60
CA GLU A 36 -9.68 23.19 25.33
C GLU A 36 -10.78 22.75 24.38
N PHE A 37 -11.37 21.56 24.57
CA PHE A 37 -12.35 21.02 23.64
C PHE A 37 -13.78 21.33 24.05
N THR A 38 -14.59 21.78 23.10
CA THR A 38 -16.03 21.99 23.29
C THR A 38 -16.81 21.28 22.19
N PHE A 39 -17.93 20.67 22.59
CA PHE A 39 -18.85 19.98 21.69
C PHE A 39 -20.21 20.65 21.78
N SER A 40 -20.78 21.00 20.63
CA SER A 40 -21.95 21.88 20.53
C SER A 40 -22.72 21.62 19.24
N LEU A 41 -23.99 22.02 19.23
CA LEU A 41 -24.80 22.10 18.02
C LEU A 41 -24.80 23.54 17.51
N ASP A 42 -24.37 23.75 16.26
CA ASP A 42 -24.28 25.07 15.63
C ASP A 42 -25.66 25.64 15.22
N PRO A 43 -25.77 26.96 14.92
CA PRO A 43 -27.04 27.70 14.79
C PRO A 43 -28.03 27.16 13.72
N PRO A 44 -29.30 27.57 13.80
CA PRO A 44 -30.44 26.85 13.23
C PRO A 44 -30.57 26.88 11.70
N GLU A 45 -29.82 27.72 10.98
CA GLU A 45 -29.85 27.75 9.51
C GLU A 45 -29.29 26.46 8.90
N THR A 46 -28.27 25.86 9.54
CA THR A 46 -27.73 24.54 9.20
C THR A 46 -27.28 23.85 10.49
N PRO A 47 -28.18 23.22 11.25
CA PRO A 47 -27.82 22.63 12.53
C PRO A 47 -26.89 21.44 12.33
N GLN A 48 -25.68 21.54 12.88
CA GLN A 48 -24.64 20.52 12.77
C GLN A 48 -23.95 20.33 14.12
N LEU A 49 -23.63 19.09 14.45
CA LEU A 49 -22.76 18.80 15.60
C LEU A 49 -21.32 19.18 15.24
N ILE A 50 -20.69 19.95 16.13
CA ILE A 50 -19.34 20.48 15.92
C ILE A 50 -18.49 20.26 17.16
N LEU A 51 -17.27 19.79 16.93
CA LEU A 51 -16.18 19.78 17.91
C LEU A 51 -15.24 20.95 17.63
N ARG A 52 -14.97 21.76 18.66
CA ARG A 52 -14.02 22.86 18.62
C ARG A 52 -12.85 22.62 19.57
N GLN A 53 -11.69 23.18 19.22
CA GLN A 53 -10.56 23.38 20.13
C GLN A 53 -10.34 24.90 20.25
N GLY A 54 -10.65 25.49 21.39
CA GLY A 54 -10.81 26.94 21.53
C GLY A 54 -11.88 27.45 20.55
N GLU A 55 -11.54 28.47 19.76
CA GLU A 55 -12.43 29.04 18.73
C GLU A 55 -12.42 28.26 17.38
N THR A 56 -11.50 27.31 17.22
CA THR A 56 -11.31 26.61 15.94
C THR A 56 -12.21 25.39 15.81
N LYS A 57 -13.04 25.32 14.76
CA LYS A 57 -13.84 24.12 14.41
C LYS A 57 -12.91 23.02 13.90
N LYS A 58 -12.82 21.90 14.64
CA LYS A 58 -11.96 20.74 14.28
C LYS A 58 -12.70 19.68 13.49
N TYR A 59 -13.98 19.46 13.79
CA TYR A 59 -14.77 18.44 13.11
C TYR A 59 -16.23 18.88 13.01
N ARG A 60 -16.90 18.48 11.92
CA ARG A 60 -18.33 18.72 11.66
C ARG A 60 -18.96 17.40 11.23
N TRP A 61 -20.02 16.99 11.90
CA TRP A 61 -20.75 15.75 11.56
C TRP A 61 -21.86 15.96 10.52
N GLY A 62 -21.86 17.09 9.80
CA GLY A 62 -22.85 17.38 8.75
C GLY A 62 -24.27 17.60 9.30
N PRO A 63 -25.26 17.87 8.43
CA PRO A 63 -26.67 18.00 8.83
C PRO A 63 -27.29 16.65 9.19
N PHE A 64 -28.40 16.69 9.94
CA PHE A 64 -29.23 15.54 10.26
C PHE A 64 -30.10 15.16 9.05
N ASP A 65 -30.09 13.89 8.65
CA ASP A 65 -30.79 13.39 7.45
C ASP A 65 -32.15 12.73 7.73
N GLY A 66 -32.56 12.67 9.01
CA GLY A 66 -33.78 12.00 9.47
C GLY A 66 -33.52 10.74 10.28
N ASP A 67 -32.35 10.12 10.14
CA ASP A 67 -31.92 8.95 10.92
C ASP A 67 -30.59 9.20 11.67
N ARG A 68 -29.68 9.97 11.06
CA ARG A 68 -28.35 10.26 11.61
C ARG A 68 -27.81 11.60 11.15
N PHE A 69 -26.69 12.00 11.72
CA PHE A 69 -25.88 13.08 11.16
C PHE A 69 -25.03 12.54 10.00
N SER A 70 -25.12 13.14 8.82
CA SER A 70 -24.51 12.66 7.56
C SER A 70 -23.00 12.41 7.60
N GLY A 71 -22.28 13.04 8.52
CA GLY A 71 -20.85 12.85 8.78
C GLY A 71 -20.52 11.83 9.87
N SER A 72 -21.50 11.11 10.43
CA SER A 72 -21.30 9.99 11.37
C SER A 72 -22.07 8.76 10.93
N ASN A 73 -21.39 7.62 10.85
CA ASN A 73 -22.06 6.31 10.80
C ASN A 73 -22.37 5.78 12.21
N GLU A 74 -21.73 6.36 13.23
CA GLU A 74 -21.73 5.87 14.60
C GLU A 74 -22.90 6.41 15.45
N LEU A 75 -23.47 7.57 15.11
CA LEU A 75 -24.63 8.15 15.78
C LEU A 75 -25.94 7.76 15.09
N ARG A 76 -26.22 6.46 15.05
CA ARG A 76 -27.48 5.89 14.59
C ARG A 76 -28.15 5.10 15.70
N ASN A 77 -29.44 4.79 15.53
CA ASN A 77 -30.14 3.86 16.41
C ASN A 77 -29.34 2.56 16.58
N ASN A 78 -29.09 2.16 17.82
CA ASN A 78 -28.41 0.93 18.17
C ASN A 78 -29.13 0.24 19.33
N THR A 79 -28.64 -0.93 19.77
CA THR A 79 -29.28 -1.74 20.81
C THR A 79 -29.25 -1.10 22.21
N VAL A 80 -28.54 0.02 22.40
CA VAL A 80 -28.36 0.67 23.71
C VAL A 80 -29.04 2.03 23.79
N PHE A 81 -28.90 2.88 22.76
CA PHE A 81 -29.49 4.21 22.75
C PHE A 81 -30.00 4.61 21.36
N LYS A 82 -30.96 5.54 21.35
CA LYS A 82 -31.49 6.20 20.15
C LYS A 82 -31.14 7.70 20.15
N PRO A 83 -30.47 8.23 19.12
CA PRO A 83 -30.31 9.68 18.95
C PRO A 83 -31.66 10.36 18.70
N ILE A 84 -31.83 11.56 19.25
CA ILE A 84 -32.99 12.41 19.06
C ILE A 84 -32.50 13.76 18.57
N PHE A 85 -33.05 14.19 17.45
CA PHE A 85 -32.81 15.51 16.90
C PHE A 85 -34.13 16.24 16.76
N VAL A 86 -34.21 17.44 17.33
CA VAL A 86 -35.40 18.29 17.26
C VAL A 86 -34.99 19.63 16.69
N SER A 87 -35.73 20.08 15.67
CA SER A 87 -35.58 21.39 15.07
C SER A 87 -36.97 22.00 14.88
N THR A 88 -37.29 22.99 15.70
CA THR A 88 -38.56 23.73 15.69
C THR A 88 -38.28 25.23 15.66
N SER A 89 -39.32 26.05 15.53
CA SER A 89 -39.21 27.51 15.66
C SER A 89 -38.71 27.96 17.04
N ASP A 90 -38.85 27.10 18.05
CA ASP A 90 -38.64 27.45 19.46
C ASP A 90 -37.30 26.96 19.99
N GLU A 91 -36.86 25.79 19.53
CA GLU A 91 -35.61 25.16 19.97
C GLU A 91 -35.04 24.23 18.90
N VAL A 92 -33.71 24.13 18.90
CA VAL A 92 -32.94 23.19 18.08
C VAL A 92 -31.94 22.48 18.95
N TYR A 93 -32.08 21.17 19.12
CA TYR A 93 -31.21 20.39 19.99
C TYR A 93 -31.00 18.96 19.51
N TYR A 94 -29.86 18.42 19.94
CA TYR A 94 -29.53 17.01 19.93
C TYR A 94 -29.66 16.46 21.35
N ALA A 95 -30.23 15.27 21.47
CA ALA A 95 -30.30 14.48 22.68
C ALA A 95 -30.17 13.00 22.32
N TYR A 96 -30.16 12.14 23.33
CA TYR A 96 -30.33 10.70 23.12
C TYR A 96 -31.11 10.11 24.30
N GLU A 97 -31.80 9.00 24.04
CA GLU A 97 -32.54 8.24 25.04
C GLU A 97 -32.01 6.81 25.09
N THR A 98 -32.07 6.21 26.27
CA THR A 98 -31.80 4.77 26.46
C THR A 98 -32.99 3.96 25.97
N LEU A 99 -32.73 2.77 25.41
CA LEU A 99 -33.81 1.84 25.06
C LEU A 99 -34.31 1.04 26.28
N ASP A 100 -33.48 0.93 27.31
CA ASP A 100 -33.79 0.27 28.58
C ASP A 100 -33.41 1.21 29.73
N ASP A 101 -34.40 1.61 30.52
CA ASP A 101 -34.25 2.55 31.65
C ASP A 101 -33.34 2.01 32.77
N SER A 102 -33.08 0.69 32.79
CA SER A 102 -32.14 0.08 33.74
C SER A 102 -30.67 0.21 33.32
N THR A 103 -30.40 0.64 32.08
CA THR A 103 -29.05 0.81 31.53
C THR A 103 -28.53 2.23 31.78
N LEU A 104 -27.46 2.35 32.57
CA LEU A 104 -26.78 3.63 32.74
C LEU A 104 -25.89 3.93 31.54
N VAL A 105 -26.24 4.99 30.79
CA VAL A 105 -25.46 5.48 29.65
C VAL A 105 -25.01 6.92 29.91
N ARG A 106 -23.80 7.27 29.49
CA ARG A 106 -23.31 8.66 29.51
C ARG A 106 -22.46 8.96 28.28
N SER A 107 -22.47 10.20 27.84
CA SER A 107 -21.54 10.69 26.83
C SER A 107 -20.55 11.68 27.43
N VAL A 108 -19.28 11.62 27.03
CA VAL A 108 -18.20 12.45 27.59
C VAL A 108 -17.33 13.02 26.48
N VAL A 109 -16.99 14.31 26.56
CA VAL A 109 -15.93 14.92 25.74
C VAL A 109 -14.59 14.74 26.44
N THR A 110 -13.68 14.00 25.83
CA THR A 110 -12.36 13.71 26.41
C THR A 110 -11.41 14.91 26.28
N PRO A 111 -10.39 15.04 27.15
CA PRO A 111 -9.34 16.06 27.01
C PRO A 111 -8.53 15.96 25.71
N LEU A 112 -8.67 14.84 24.99
CA LEU A 112 -8.00 14.59 23.72
C LEU A 112 -8.91 14.88 22.51
N GLY A 113 -10.13 15.39 22.73
CA GLY A 113 -11.01 15.80 21.64
C GLY A 113 -11.75 14.64 20.97
N SER A 114 -11.99 13.54 21.67
CA SER A 114 -12.97 12.51 21.26
C SER A 114 -14.25 12.62 22.07
N ILE A 115 -15.37 12.17 21.51
CA ILE A 115 -16.65 12.08 22.22
C ILE A 115 -16.97 10.60 22.40
N GLN A 116 -17.10 10.15 23.63
CA GLN A 116 -17.30 8.74 23.97
C GLN A 116 -18.68 8.53 24.57
N TYR A 117 -19.44 7.58 24.04
CA TYR A 117 -20.68 7.05 24.63
C TYR A 117 -20.33 5.77 25.38
N LEU A 118 -20.62 5.76 26.67
CA LEU A 118 -20.25 4.72 27.61
C LEU A 118 -21.51 4.14 28.26
N THR A 119 -21.55 2.82 28.44
CA THR A 119 -22.55 2.14 29.28
C THR A 119 -21.89 1.55 30.51
N TRP A 120 -22.60 1.56 31.63
CA TRP A 120 -22.13 0.91 32.85
C TRP A 120 -22.32 -0.60 32.76
N ARG A 121 -21.30 -1.38 33.11
CA ARG A 121 -21.42 -2.83 33.24
C ARG A 121 -21.43 -3.22 34.71
N ASN A 122 -22.56 -3.73 35.19
CA ASN A 122 -22.73 -4.14 36.59
C ASN A 122 -21.77 -5.27 37.00
N THR A 123 -21.43 -6.18 36.08
CA THR A 123 -20.55 -7.33 36.38
C THR A 123 -19.11 -6.92 36.67
N SER A 124 -18.54 -6.00 35.89
CA SER A 124 -17.15 -5.54 36.03
C SER A 124 -17.01 -4.20 36.77
N ARG A 125 -18.12 -3.55 37.13
CA ARG A 125 -18.18 -2.25 37.81
C ARG A 125 -17.34 -1.17 37.09
N ASP A 126 -17.42 -1.15 35.77
CA ASP A 126 -16.68 -0.22 34.92
C ASP A 126 -17.57 0.32 33.77
N TRP A 127 -17.07 1.36 33.12
CA TRP A 127 -17.71 1.97 31.96
C TRP A 127 -17.17 1.33 30.68
N ASN A 128 -18.05 0.68 29.93
CA ASN A 128 -17.73 0.10 28.63
C ASN A 128 -18.08 1.07 27.49
N MET A 129 -17.17 1.24 26.54
CA MET A 129 -17.36 2.15 25.40
C MET A 129 -18.17 1.50 24.29
N ILE A 130 -19.21 2.20 23.85
CA ILE A 130 -20.13 1.75 22.79
C ILE A 130 -19.81 2.45 21.47
N VAL A 131 -19.64 3.77 21.54
CA VAL A 131 -19.37 4.63 20.38
C VAL A 131 -18.28 5.63 20.74
N GLU A 132 -17.34 5.85 19.84
CA GLU A 132 -16.37 6.93 19.94
C GLU A 132 -16.36 7.75 18.64
N LEU A 133 -16.61 9.06 18.76
CA LEU A 133 -16.49 10.01 17.68
C LEU A 133 -15.09 10.62 17.65
N ASN A 134 -14.60 10.93 16.44
CA ASN A 134 -13.27 11.50 16.20
C ASN A 134 -12.07 10.58 16.58
N ARG A 135 -12.21 9.27 16.35
CA ARG A 135 -11.21 8.23 16.68
C ARG A 135 -9.82 8.44 16.04
N ILE A 136 -9.77 9.06 14.86
CA ILE A 136 -8.52 9.26 14.10
C ILE A 136 -7.58 10.24 14.84
N TYR A 137 -8.10 11.30 15.45
CA TYR A 137 -7.30 12.30 16.14
C TYR A 137 -6.60 11.74 17.38
N TYR A 138 -7.26 10.87 18.15
CA TYR A 138 -6.68 10.17 19.30
C TYR A 138 -5.44 9.34 18.92
N SER A 139 -5.55 8.53 17.85
CA SER A 139 -4.45 7.68 17.40
C SER A 139 -3.23 8.48 16.91
N ILE A 140 -3.45 9.67 16.33
CA ILE A 140 -2.37 10.57 15.89
C ILE A 140 -1.70 11.25 17.10
N ALA A 141 -2.48 11.70 18.08
CA ALA A 141 -1.96 12.36 19.28
C ALA A 141 -1.14 11.38 20.16
N GLU A 142 -1.62 10.15 20.34
CA GLU A 142 -0.92 9.12 21.11
C GLU A 142 0.38 8.69 20.43
N ASN A 143 0.39 8.54 19.11
CA ASN A 143 1.59 8.23 18.34
C ASN A 143 2.65 9.33 18.45
N LYS A 144 2.27 10.62 18.43
CA LYS A 144 3.20 11.73 18.66
C LYS A 144 3.84 11.66 20.05
N ARG A 145 3.07 11.33 21.10
CA ARG A 145 3.59 11.16 22.47
C ARG A 145 4.57 9.98 22.56
N ARG A 146 4.22 8.81 22.01
CA ARG A 146 5.07 7.61 21.97
C ARG A 146 6.35 7.81 21.15
N LYS A 147 6.32 8.64 20.10
CA LYS A 147 7.50 8.99 19.29
C LYS A 147 8.49 9.85 20.09
N ARG A 148 8.00 10.84 20.84
CA ARG A 148 8.86 11.69 21.70
C ARG A 148 9.58 10.88 22.78
N ILE A 149 8.89 9.94 23.43
CA ILE A 149 9.49 9.06 24.45
C ILE A 149 10.58 8.17 23.85
N ARG A 150 10.33 7.56 22.68
CA ARG A 150 11.33 6.70 22.01
C ARG A 150 12.59 7.48 21.58
N VAL A 151 12.44 8.72 21.12
CA VAL A 151 13.59 9.58 20.77
C VAL A 151 14.41 9.95 22.00
N ALA A 152 13.77 10.29 23.13
CA ALA A 152 14.48 10.63 24.37
C ALA A 152 15.30 9.44 24.90
N ILE A 153 14.73 8.22 24.89
CA ILE A 153 15.44 7.00 25.30
C ILE A 153 16.64 6.73 24.38
N GLY A 154 16.48 6.90 23.06
CA GLY A 154 17.57 6.72 22.10
C GLY A 154 18.74 7.67 22.35
N ILE A 155 18.46 8.96 22.61
CA ILE A 155 19.50 9.95 22.92
C ILE A 155 20.26 9.58 24.19
N SER A 156 19.57 9.15 25.25
CA SER A 156 20.21 8.74 26.51
C SER A 156 21.11 7.51 26.37
N ILE A 157 20.74 6.54 25.52
CA ILE A 157 21.56 5.35 25.27
C ILE A 157 22.80 5.72 24.45
N SER A 158 22.64 6.55 23.42
CA SER A 158 23.76 7.00 22.58
C SER A 158 24.78 7.84 23.35
N THR A 159 24.34 8.71 24.26
CA THR A 159 25.25 9.51 25.10
C THR A 159 26.01 8.65 26.10
N ALA A 160 25.34 7.69 26.74
CA ALA A 160 25.99 6.73 27.64
C ALA A 160 27.04 5.89 26.90
N PHE A 161 26.72 5.40 25.69
CA PHE A 161 27.65 4.64 24.87
C PHE A 161 28.88 5.46 24.45
N LEU A 162 28.68 6.73 24.06
CA LEU A 162 29.78 7.63 23.71
C LEU A 162 30.71 7.90 24.90
N LEU A 163 30.16 8.07 26.11
CA LEU A 163 30.96 8.26 27.33
C LEU A 163 31.79 7.02 27.67
N VAL A 164 31.24 5.81 27.46
CA VAL A 164 31.98 4.55 27.64
C VAL A 164 33.10 4.41 26.61
N LEU A 165 32.85 4.75 25.34
CA LEU A 165 33.89 4.78 24.30
C LEU A 165 35.00 5.78 24.61
N LEU A 166 34.67 6.98 25.08
CA LEU A 166 35.64 7.99 25.49
C LEU A 166 36.47 7.54 26.70
N ALA A 167 35.84 6.86 27.68
CA ALA A 167 36.55 6.29 28.82
C ALA A 167 37.49 5.14 28.41
N MET A 168 37.06 4.27 27.49
CA MET A 168 37.89 3.21 26.92
C MET A 168 39.05 3.78 26.10
N ALA A 169 38.80 4.78 25.25
CA ALA A 169 39.83 5.48 24.49
C ALA A 169 40.84 6.17 25.42
N TRP A 170 40.39 6.80 26.51
CA TRP A 170 41.28 7.39 27.52
C TRP A 170 42.13 6.34 28.24
N GLN A 171 41.54 5.19 28.60
CA GLN A 171 42.30 4.07 29.17
C GLN A 171 43.31 3.49 28.18
N MET A 172 42.96 3.36 26.90
CA MET A 172 43.86 2.90 25.85
C MET A 172 44.99 3.91 25.62
N MET A 173 44.72 5.21 25.53
CA MET A 173 45.75 6.25 25.44
C MET A 173 46.69 6.24 26.66
N LYS A 174 46.16 5.99 27.86
CA LYS A 174 46.97 5.85 29.08
C LYS A 174 47.84 4.58 29.08
N ARG A 175 47.37 3.50 28.43
CA ARG A 175 48.14 2.25 28.22
C ARG A 175 49.19 2.40 27.12
N VAL A 176 48.88 3.12 26.04
CA VAL A 176 49.80 3.43 24.93
C VAL A 176 50.91 4.37 25.38
N LYS A 177 50.61 5.39 26.20
CA LYS A 177 51.64 6.26 26.79
C LYS A 177 52.58 5.54 27.78
N ARG A 178 52.17 4.37 28.30
CA ARG A 178 53.03 3.45 29.08
C ARG A 178 53.77 2.41 28.23
N ARG A 179 53.47 2.31 26.94
CA ARG A 179 54.06 1.38 25.95
C ARG A 179 54.78 2.11 24.81
N ALA A 180 55.13 3.39 25.02
CA ALA A 180 55.88 4.21 24.06
C ALA A 180 57.40 4.22 24.35
N GLU A 181 57.89 3.13 24.94
CA GLU A 181 59.25 2.61 24.75
C GLU A 181 59.04 1.17 24.25
N GLU A 182 59.69 0.81 23.14
CA GLU A 182 59.61 -0.46 22.39
C GLU A 182 58.55 -0.58 21.27
N ASP A 183 59.04 -0.21 20.08
CA ASP A 183 58.81 -0.75 18.72
C ASP A 183 57.41 -1.13 18.20
N THR A 184 56.99 -0.29 17.26
CA THR A 184 56.48 -0.56 15.90
C THR A 184 56.19 -2.02 15.50
N VAL A 185 54.90 -2.40 15.43
CA VAL A 185 54.32 -3.25 14.37
C VAL A 185 52.84 -2.90 14.18
N SER A 186 52.45 -2.65 12.93
CA SER A 186 51.08 -2.43 12.44
C SER A 186 50.32 -3.73 12.18
N MET A 187 49.01 -3.80 12.48
CA MET A 187 48.04 -4.68 11.78
C MET A 187 46.56 -4.38 12.20
N PRO A 188 45.52 -4.89 11.49
CA PRO A 188 44.59 -4.13 10.67
C PRO A 188 43.18 -3.98 11.28
N ILE A 189 42.34 -3.13 10.66
CA ILE A 189 40.92 -3.01 11.00
C ILE A 189 40.15 -4.06 10.19
N GLU A 190 39.37 -4.88 10.91
CA GLU A 190 38.42 -5.84 10.36
C GLU A 190 37.35 -5.13 9.54
N GLU A 191 37.35 -5.40 8.23
CA GLU A 191 36.19 -5.17 7.38
C GLU A 191 35.19 -6.30 7.62
N SER A 192 33.95 -5.91 7.92
CA SER A 192 32.79 -6.78 7.79
C SER A 192 32.73 -7.33 6.36
N GLN A 193 32.71 -8.64 6.23
CA GLN A 193 32.54 -9.36 4.97
C GLN A 193 31.24 -8.91 4.28
N ASP A 194 31.36 -8.06 3.27
CA ASP A 194 30.40 -7.94 2.17
C ASP A 194 31.20 -8.34 0.92
N GLU A 195 30.79 -9.42 0.26
CA GLU A 195 31.38 -9.86 -1.00
C GLU A 195 31.35 -8.70 -2.01
N ASP A 196 32.52 -8.38 -2.59
CA ASP A 196 32.76 -7.32 -3.57
C ASP A 196 31.62 -7.18 -4.61
N LEU A 197 30.78 -6.15 -4.44
CA LEU A 197 29.99 -5.62 -5.55
C LEU A 197 30.90 -4.69 -6.37
N GLU A 198 31.38 -5.15 -7.54
CA GLU A 198 32.04 -4.32 -8.56
C GLU A 198 31.04 -3.37 -9.25
N LEU A 199 30.27 -2.58 -8.49
CA LEU A 199 29.38 -1.57 -9.07
C LEU A 199 30.13 -0.24 -9.22
N PRO A 200 30.29 0.31 -10.44
CA PRO A 200 31.00 1.56 -10.65
C PRO A 200 30.37 2.73 -9.86
N ILE A 201 31.22 3.48 -9.14
CA ILE A 201 30.80 4.69 -8.44
C ILE A 201 31.13 5.92 -9.31
N PHE A 202 30.09 6.67 -9.67
CA PHE A 202 30.21 7.92 -10.40
C PHE A 202 30.35 9.11 -9.44
N GLY A 203 31.28 10.03 -9.75
CA GLY A 203 31.40 11.29 -9.02
C GLY A 203 30.21 12.22 -9.29
N LEU A 204 29.76 12.98 -8.28
CA LEU A 204 28.62 13.88 -8.41
C LEU A 204 28.81 14.90 -9.54
N ALA A 205 30.02 15.47 -9.65
CA ALA A 205 30.35 16.42 -10.72
C ALA A 205 30.11 15.83 -12.12
N THR A 206 30.55 14.59 -12.36
CA THR A 206 30.32 13.89 -13.63
C THR A 206 28.83 13.75 -13.94
N ILE A 207 28.00 13.44 -12.94
CA ILE A 207 26.55 13.27 -13.13
C ILE A 207 25.84 14.61 -13.33
N VAL A 208 26.24 15.63 -12.58
CA VAL A 208 25.75 17.01 -12.73
C VAL A 208 26.04 17.51 -14.15
N ASP A 209 27.27 17.35 -14.64
CA ASP A 209 27.66 17.76 -15.98
C ASP A 209 26.91 16.92 -17.05
N ALA A 210 26.83 15.60 -16.87
CA ALA A 210 26.17 14.71 -17.81
C ALA A 210 24.66 15.01 -17.95
N THR A 211 24.02 15.54 -16.90
CA THR A 211 22.58 15.85 -16.89
C THR A 211 22.27 17.33 -17.15
N ASP A 212 23.28 18.14 -17.50
CA ASP A 212 23.16 19.59 -17.64
C ASP A 212 22.55 20.23 -16.38
N GLN A 213 23.17 19.96 -15.23
CA GLN A 213 22.73 20.43 -13.91
C GLN A 213 21.29 20.01 -13.55
N PHE A 214 20.89 18.81 -13.95
CA PHE A 214 19.52 18.31 -13.82
C PHE A 214 18.48 19.23 -14.48
N ALA A 215 18.83 19.79 -15.65
CA ALA A 215 17.94 20.66 -16.41
C ALA A 215 16.56 20.03 -16.61
N PHE A 216 15.51 20.85 -16.51
CA PHE A 216 14.13 20.38 -16.66
C PHE A 216 13.89 19.69 -18.02
N GLY A 217 14.53 20.16 -19.10
CA GLY A 217 14.45 19.55 -20.42
C GLY A 217 15.01 18.13 -20.49
N ASN A 218 15.89 17.75 -19.56
CA ASN A 218 16.44 16.41 -19.45
C ASN A 218 15.61 15.49 -18.57
N LYS A 219 14.57 15.98 -17.88
CA LYS A 219 13.70 15.14 -17.05
C LYS A 219 12.85 14.23 -17.93
N ILE A 220 13.02 12.92 -17.79
CA ILE A 220 12.34 11.90 -18.59
C ILE A 220 11.21 11.17 -17.83
N GLY A 221 11.19 11.26 -16.50
CA GLY A 221 10.16 10.64 -15.66
C GLY A 221 10.24 11.07 -14.19
N GLN A 222 9.26 10.67 -13.40
CA GLN A 222 9.24 10.84 -11.95
C GLN A 222 8.39 9.74 -11.30
N GLY A 223 8.95 9.05 -10.31
CA GLY A 223 8.26 8.03 -9.51
C GLY A 223 8.36 8.27 -8.01
N GLY A 224 7.97 7.28 -7.19
CA GLY A 224 8.04 7.35 -5.73
C GLY A 224 9.46 7.50 -5.15
N PHE A 225 10.44 7.03 -5.92
CA PHE A 225 11.86 7.21 -5.64
C PHE A 225 12.33 8.66 -5.85
N GLY A 226 11.82 9.33 -6.89
CA GLY A 226 12.26 10.65 -7.30
C GLY A 226 12.26 10.86 -8.83
N PRO A 227 12.77 12.00 -9.30
CA PRO A 227 12.89 12.31 -10.73
C PRO A 227 13.98 11.49 -11.43
N VAL A 228 13.75 11.20 -12.71
CA VAL A 228 14.69 10.54 -13.61
C VAL A 228 15.09 11.51 -14.71
N TYR A 229 16.40 11.65 -14.93
CA TYR A 229 16.97 12.53 -15.95
C TYR A 229 17.72 11.73 -17.02
N LYS A 230 17.61 12.16 -18.27
CA LYS A 230 18.52 11.75 -19.34
C LYS A 230 19.85 12.48 -19.13
N GLY A 231 20.95 11.76 -19.31
CA GLY A 231 22.28 12.36 -19.33
C GLY A 231 23.14 11.78 -20.43
N LYS A 232 24.27 12.43 -20.70
CA LYS A 232 25.29 11.96 -21.65
C LYS A 232 26.65 12.04 -20.98
N LEU A 233 27.29 10.88 -20.81
CA LEU A 233 28.62 10.78 -20.22
C LEU A 233 29.69 11.35 -21.18
N PRO A 234 30.90 11.69 -20.68
CA PRO A 234 31.99 12.22 -21.52
C PRO A 234 32.41 11.29 -22.67
N ASN A 235 32.26 9.98 -22.48
CA ASN A 235 32.52 8.97 -23.52
C ASN A 235 31.41 8.88 -24.59
N GLY A 236 30.38 9.72 -24.50
CA GLY A 236 29.26 9.77 -25.43
C GLY A 236 28.08 8.86 -25.08
N SER A 237 28.22 8.00 -24.08
CA SER A 237 27.16 7.07 -23.66
C SER A 237 25.96 7.82 -23.06
N GLU A 238 24.77 7.54 -23.57
CA GLU A 238 23.52 8.04 -22.99
C GLU A 238 23.11 7.22 -21.77
N ILE A 239 22.73 7.91 -20.69
CA ILE A 239 22.38 7.31 -19.40
C ILE A 239 21.04 7.84 -18.89
N ALA A 240 20.41 7.06 -18.02
CA ALA A 240 19.26 7.49 -17.23
C ALA A 240 19.66 7.57 -15.74
N VAL A 241 19.52 8.76 -15.15
CA VAL A 241 19.91 9.06 -13.77
C VAL A 241 18.66 9.18 -12.91
N LYS A 242 18.43 8.20 -12.05
CA LYS A 242 17.33 8.18 -11.08
C LYS A 242 17.83 8.80 -9.77
N ARG A 243 17.42 10.04 -9.48
CA ARG A 243 17.88 10.80 -8.31
C ARG A 243 16.89 10.64 -7.15
N LEU A 244 17.40 10.27 -5.97
CA LEU A 244 16.59 10.08 -4.78
C LEU A 244 16.03 11.43 -4.28
N SER A 245 14.72 11.48 -4.01
CA SER A 245 14.10 12.65 -3.38
C SER A 245 14.48 12.75 -1.89
N GLN A 246 14.84 13.95 -1.42
CA GLN A 246 15.31 14.21 -0.05
C GLN A 246 14.22 13.94 1.03
N ASP A 247 12.94 14.00 0.68
CA ASP A 247 11.82 13.92 1.64
C ASP A 247 11.27 12.49 1.86
N SER A 248 11.87 11.47 1.24
CA SER A 248 11.30 10.13 1.12
C SER A 248 12.05 9.09 1.95
N GLY A 249 11.58 8.80 3.17
CA GLY A 249 12.07 7.67 3.96
C GLY A 249 11.85 6.29 3.30
N GLN A 250 10.96 6.23 2.31
CA GLN A 250 10.74 5.06 1.45
C GLN A 250 11.83 4.92 0.38
N GLY A 251 12.22 6.03 -0.25
CA GLY A 251 13.17 6.02 -1.36
C GLY A 251 14.57 5.56 -0.94
N LEU A 252 15.01 5.82 0.30
CA LEU A 252 16.29 5.30 0.79
C LEU A 252 16.30 3.76 0.86
N ARG A 253 15.19 3.13 1.23
CA ARG A 253 15.08 1.66 1.26
C ARG A 253 15.00 1.09 -0.15
N GLU A 254 14.28 1.75 -1.04
CA GLU A 254 14.22 1.37 -2.46
C GLU A 254 15.61 1.46 -3.09
N PHE A 255 16.38 2.52 -2.80
CA PHE A 255 17.78 2.65 -3.26
C PHE A 255 18.66 1.49 -2.77
N GLN A 256 18.63 1.20 -1.47
CA GLN A 256 19.41 0.09 -0.91
C GLN A 256 19.00 -1.26 -1.51
N ASN A 257 17.70 -1.49 -1.74
CA ASN A 257 17.23 -2.70 -2.41
C ASN A 257 17.72 -2.77 -3.85
N GLU A 258 17.59 -1.68 -4.63
CA GLU A 258 18.04 -1.66 -6.03
C GLU A 258 19.54 -1.93 -6.12
N VAL A 259 20.39 -1.23 -5.35
CA VAL A 259 21.84 -1.47 -5.35
C VAL A 259 22.17 -2.93 -5.04
N LYS A 260 21.54 -3.51 -4.01
CA LYS A 260 21.79 -4.91 -3.60
C LYS A 260 21.30 -5.94 -4.62
N LEU A 261 20.18 -5.67 -5.28
CA LEU A 261 19.53 -6.61 -6.18
C LEU A 261 20.08 -6.52 -7.60
N ILE A 262 20.05 -5.34 -8.20
CA ILE A 262 20.22 -5.20 -9.64
C ILE A 262 21.69 -5.17 -10.07
N ALA A 263 22.62 -4.87 -9.17
CA ALA A 263 24.04 -4.81 -9.49
C ALA A 263 24.57 -6.13 -10.11
N ASN A 264 23.97 -7.25 -9.73
CA ASN A 264 24.37 -8.59 -10.17
C ASN A 264 23.41 -9.20 -11.20
N LEU A 265 22.34 -8.51 -11.59
CA LEU A 265 21.38 -9.02 -12.57
C LEU A 265 21.82 -8.67 -13.98
N GLN A 266 22.07 -9.69 -14.80
CA GLN A 266 22.47 -9.52 -16.18
C GLN A 266 21.59 -10.39 -17.07
N HIS A 267 20.63 -9.75 -17.75
CA HIS A 267 19.76 -10.43 -18.69
C HIS A 267 19.24 -9.45 -19.75
N ARG A 268 19.03 -9.92 -20.98
CA ARG A 268 18.62 -9.08 -22.13
C ARG A 268 17.28 -8.37 -21.92
N ASN A 269 16.40 -8.95 -21.09
CA ASN A 269 15.07 -8.43 -20.77
C ASN A 269 14.99 -7.76 -19.38
N LEU A 270 16.11 -7.41 -18.77
CA LEU A 270 16.16 -6.57 -17.57
C LEU A 270 16.95 -5.29 -17.87
N VAL A 271 16.60 -4.19 -17.22
CA VAL A 271 17.36 -2.95 -17.35
C VAL A 271 18.71 -3.09 -16.65
N LYS A 272 19.79 -2.71 -17.34
CA LYS A 272 21.14 -2.74 -16.81
C LYS A 272 21.41 -1.51 -15.94
N LEU A 273 21.79 -1.74 -14.68
CA LEU A 273 22.42 -0.72 -13.84
C LEU A 273 23.89 -0.60 -14.24
N LEU A 274 24.32 0.62 -14.54
CA LEU A 274 25.68 0.95 -14.91
C LEU A 274 26.53 1.38 -13.71
N GLY A 275 25.88 1.91 -12.67
CA GLY A 275 26.56 2.30 -11.44
C GLY A 275 25.68 3.13 -10.51
N CYS A 276 26.28 3.68 -9.47
CA CYS A 276 25.60 4.58 -8.54
C CYS A 276 26.46 5.81 -8.23
N CYS A 277 25.83 6.86 -7.70
CA CYS A 277 26.51 8.02 -7.12
C CYS A 277 26.03 8.18 -5.69
N ILE A 278 26.96 8.23 -4.74
CA ILE A 278 26.68 8.41 -3.32
C ILE A 278 27.65 9.49 -2.81
N GLN A 279 27.15 10.71 -2.62
CA GLN A 279 27.95 11.82 -2.10
C GLN A 279 27.12 12.67 -1.14
N GLY A 280 27.39 12.55 0.17
CA GLY A 280 26.61 13.20 1.22
C GLY A 280 25.15 12.73 1.22
N GLU A 281 24.23 13.67 1.04
CA GLU A 281 22.78 13.37 0.94
C GLU A 281 22.36 12.91 -0.46
N GLU A 282 23.15 13.21 -1.48
CA GLU A 282 22.86 12.85 -2.87
C GLU A 282 23.09 11.36 -3.11
N LYS A 283 22.02 10.67 -3.50
CA LYS A 283 22.02 9.25 -3.88
C LYS A 283 21.36 9.10 -5.23
N MET A 284 22.07 8.53 -6.19
CA MET A 284 21.59 8.38 -7.57
C MET A 284 21.94 7.00 -8.12
N LEU A 285 21.06 6.47 -8.94
CA LEU A 285 21.28 5.25 -9.70
C LEU A 285 21.41 5.60 -11.18
N VAL A 286 22.42 5.02 -11.84
CA VAL A 286 22.75 5.28 -13.23
C VAL A 286 22.46 4.03 -14.05
N TYR A 287 21.49 4.13 -14.95
CA TYR A 287 21.04 3.04 -15.83
C TYR A 287 21.41 3.30 -17.29
N GLU A 288 21.37 2.25 -18.10
CA GLU A 288 21.31 2.42 -19.55
C GLU A 288 20.10 3.27 -19.95
N TYR A 289 20.28 4.18 -20.91
CA TYR A 289 19.17 4.96 -21.44
C TYR A 289 18.37 4.14 -22.48
N LEU A 290 17.05 4.09 -22.30
CA LEU A 290 16.13 3.39 -23.20
C LEU A 290 15.26 4.42 -23.94
N PRO A 291 15.47 4.62 -25.26
CA PRO A 291 14.89 5.75 -25.99
C PRO A 291 13.38 5.64 -26.17
N ASN A 292 12.85 4.41 -26.23
CA ASN A 292 11.42 4.17 -26.38
C ASN A 292 10.66 4.17 -25.04
N LYS A 293 11.29 4.59 -23.92
CA LYS A 293 10.62 4.77 -22.62
C LYS A 293 9.82 3.53 -22.20
N SER A 294 8.75 3.71 -21.42
CA SER A 294 7.89 2.63 -20.91
C SER A 294 6.78 2.20 -21.88
N LEU A 295 6.37 0.94 -21.77
CA LEU A 295 5.36 0.29 -22.62
C LEU A 295 3.98 0.96 -22.55
N ASP A 296 3.60 1.46 -21.36
CA ASP A 296 2.35 2.19 -21.16
C ASP A 296 2.22 3.44 -22.06
N ASN A 297 3.33 4.11 -22.38
CA ASN A 297 3.37 5.25 -23.30
C ASN A 297 3.02 4.89 -24.75
N PHE A 298 3.12 3.61 -25.12
CA PHE A 298 2.77 3.16 -26.45
C PHE A 298 1.34 2.63 -26.46
N ILE A 299 1.06 1.68 -25.58
CA ILE A 299 -0.17 0.91 -25.68
C ILE A 299 -1.43 1.72 -25.38
N PHE A 300 -1.37 2.68 -24.46
CA PHE A 300 -2.54 3.49 -24.09
C PHE A 300 -2.64 4.80 -24.88
N ASP A 301 -1.62 5.14 -25.66
CA ASP A 301 -1.62 6.31 -26.53
C ASP A 301 -2.29 5.99 -27.87
N ARG A 302 -3.24 6.81 -28.32
CA ARG A 302 -4.01 6.53 -29.55
C ARG A 302 -3.16 6.49 -30.82
N VAL A 303 -2.07 7.26 -30.86
CA VAL A 303 -1.20 7.37 -32.04
C VAL A 303 -0.11 6.32 -31.97
N LYS A 304 0.60 6.23 -30.85
CA LYS A 304 1.75 5.33 -30.68
C LYS A 304 1.35 3.85 -30.60
N ARG A 305 0.12 3.54 -30.20
CA ARG A 305 -0.38 2.16 -30.20
C ARG A 305 -0.35 1.50 -31.58
N LYS A 306 -0.50 2.28 -32.65
CA LYS A 306 -0.33 1.81 -34.04
C LYS A 306 1.10 1.36 -34.37
N LEU A 307 2.09 1.82 -33.59
CA LEU A 307 3.49 1.44 -33.75
C LEU A 307 3.81 0.09 -33.10
N LEU A 308 2.83 -0.56 -32.47
CA LEU A 308 2.93 -1.89 -31.88
C LEU A 308 2.07 -2.88 -32.66
N PRO A 309 2.53 -3.36 -33.84
CA PRO A 309 1.88 -4.45 -34.54
C PRO A 309 1.92 -5.73 -33.68
N TRP A 310 1.06 -6.69 -34.00
CA TRP A 310 0.89 -7.90 -33.19
C TRP A 310 2.20 -8.63 -32.91
N ASN A 311 3.04 -8.86 -33.92
CA ASN A 311 4.33 -9.54 -33.75
C ASN A 311 5.22 -8.85 -32.70
N THR A 312 5.27 -7.52 -32.70
CA THR A 312 6.02 -6.76 -31.68
C THR A 312 5.39 -6.91 -30.30
N ARG A 313 4.05 -6.93 -30.19
CA ARG A 313 3.38 -7.19 -28.91
C ARG A 313 3.69 -8.58 -28.39
N PHE A 314 3.67 -9.59 -29.27
CA PHE A 314 4.02 -10.96 -28.92
C PHE A 314 5.48 -11.09 -28.46
N ASP A 315 6.42 -10.48 -29.19
CA ASP A 315 7.83 -10.42 -28.78
C ASP A 315 8.02 -9.74 -27.42
N ILE A 316 7.24 -8.70 -27.14
CA ILE A 316 7.20 -8.04 -25.83
C ILE A 316 6.67 -9.00 -24.76
N VAL A 317 5.56 -9.69 -24.98
CA VAL A 317 5.00 -10.69 -24.04
C VAL A 317 6.06 -11.76 -23.73
N LEU A 318 6.68 -12.33 -24.76
CA LEU A 318 7.68 -13.38 -24.61
C LEU A 318 8.95 -12.87 -23.91
N GLY A 319 9.39 -11.65 -24.22
CA GLY A 319 10.53 -11.03 -23.57
C GLY A 319 10.30 -10.74 -22.08
N ILE A 320 9.12 -10.26 -21.70
CA ILE A 320 8.75 -10.09 -20.28
C ILE A 320 8.73 -11.45 -19.58
N ALA A 321 8.14 -12.47 -20.21
CA ALA A 321 8.08 -13.82 -19.64
C ALA A 321 9.48 -14.41 -19.37
N ARG A 322 10.41 -14.22 -20.32
CA ARG A 322 11.82 -14.62 -20.17
C ARG A 322 12.54 -13.83 -19.07
N GLY A 323 12.29 -12.52 -18.97
CA GLY A 323 12.83 -11.70 -17.90
C GLY A 323 12.37 -12.15 -16.50
N LEU A 324 11.09 -12.49 -16.35
CA LEU A 324 10.55 -13.02 -15.09
C LEU A 324 11.04 -14.44 -14.78
N LEU A 325 11.14 -15.31 -15.79
CA LEU A 325 11.72 -16.64 -15.64
C LEU A 325 13.13 -16.55 -15.05
N TYR A 326 13.96 -15.65 -15.59
CA TYR A 326 15.29 -15.41 -15.06
C TYR A 326 15.27 -14.98 -13.58
N LEU A 327 14.40 -14.04 -13.20
CA LEU A 327 14.29 -13.59 -11.80
C LEU A 327 13.83 -14.71 -10.86
N HIS A 328 12.92 -15.58 -11.31
CA HIS A 328 12.31 -16.60 -10.47
C HIS A 328 13.14 -17.89 -10.34
N GLN A 329 13.87 -18.26 -11.39
CA GLN A 329 14.51 -19.58 -11.50
C GLN A 329 15.98 -19.55 -11.95
N ASP A 330 16.35 -18.76 -12.96
CA ASP A 330 17.69 -18.86 -13.56
C ASP A 330 18.76 -17.99 -12.87
N SER A 331 18.33 -16.99 -12.09
CA SER A 331 19.21 -16.19 -11.25
C SER A 331 19.70 -17.01 -10.05
N ARG A 332 20.95 -16.76 -9.61
CA ARG A 332 21.53 -17.35 -8.39
C ARG A 332 20.63 -17.17 -7.17
N LEU A 333 19.94 -16.04 -7.12
CA LEU A 333 18.96 -15.71 -6.08
C LEU A 333 17.58 -15.67 -6.71
N ARG A 334 16.60 -16.28 -6.04
CA ARG A 334 15.18 -16.15 -6.41
C ARG A 334 14.70 -14.76 -6.03
N ILE A 335 14.21 -14.00 -7.01
CA ILE A 335 13.81 -12.61 -6.83
C ILE A 335 12.34 -12.45 -7.22
N ILE A 336 11.55 -11.84 -6.35
CA ILE A 336 10.15 -11.48 -6.62
C ILE A 336 10.07 -9.96 -6.78
N HIS A 337 9.53 -9.48 -7.89
CA HIS A 337 9.50 -8.07 -8.25
C HIS A 337 8.48 -7.27 -7.44
N ARG A 338 7.24 -7.79 -7.31
CA ARG A 338 6.10 -7.24 -6.54
C ARG A 338 5.48 -5.93 -7.04
N ASP A 339 6.01 -5.31 -8.09
CA ASP A 339 5.42 -4.11 -8.71
C ASP A 339 5.58 -4.16 -10.24
N LEU A 340 5.28 -5.33 -10.82
CA LEU A 340 5.31 -5.50 -12.26
C LEU A 340 4.05 -4.85 -12.88
N LYS A 341 4.27 -3.93 -13.82
CA LYS A 341 3.23 -3.17 -14.54
C LYS A 341 3.79 -2.62 -15.84
N THR A 342 2.92 -2.18 -16.75
CA THR A 342 3.30 -1.64 -18.06
C THR A 342 4.23 -0.43 -17.97
N SER A 343 4.12 0.43 -16.95
CA SER A 343 5.03 1.57 -16.75
C SER A 343 6.45 1.16 -16.33
N ASN A 344 6.62 -0.07 -15.81
CA ASN A 344 7.90 -0.63 -15.37
C ASN A 344 8.52 -1.55 -16.43
N ILE A 345 7.89 -1.71 -17.59
CA ILE A 345 8.47 -2.37 -18.77
C ILE A 345 9.00 -1.28 -19.70
N LEU A 346 10.32 -1.12 -19.78
CA LEU A 346 10.96 -0.18 -20.71
C LEU A 346 11.26 -0.85 -22.04
N LEU A 347 11.37 -0.06 -23.11
CA LEU A 347 11.61 -0.52 -24.47
C LEU A 347 12.93 0.03 -25.00
N ASP A 348 13.78 -0.87 -25.50
CA ASP A 348 15.02 -0.47 -26.18
C ASP A 348 14.74 0.08 -27.59
N ILE A 349 15.79 0.51 -28.30
CA ILE A 349 15.68 1.08 -29.66
C ILE A 349 15.03 0.13 -30.68
N LYS A 350 15.05 -1.18 -30.44
CA LYS A 350 14.47 -2.23 -31.28
C LYS A 350 13.11 -2.71 -30.75
N MET A 351 12.51 -2.02 -29.77
CA MET A 351 11.25 -2.38 -29.11
C MET A 351 11.32 -3.66 -28.28
N ASN A 352 12.51 -4.12 -27.87
CA ASN A 352 12.61 -5.24 -26.93
C ASN A 352 12.28 -4.78 -25.50
N PRO A 353 11.54 -5.59 -24.72
CA PRO A 353 11.17 -5.24 -23.37
C PRO A 353 12.31 -5.45 -22.37
N LYS A 354 12.41 -4.54 -21.41
CA LYS A 354 13.32 -4.60 -20.27
C LYS A 354 12.57 -4.25 -18.97
N ILE A 355 12.53 -5.20 -18.05
CA ILE A 355 11.91 -5.02 -16.73
C ILE A 355 12.78 -4.08 -15.89
N SER A 356 12.14 -3.10 -15.24
CA SER A 356 12.77 -2.02 -14.48
C SER A 356 12.09 -1.82 -13.12
N ASP A 357 12.71 -0.99 -12.26
CA ASP A 357 12.19 -0.58 -10.94
C ASP A 357 12.12 -1.70 -9.90
N PHE A 358 13.29 -2.11 -9.42
CA PHE A 358 13.46 -3.20 -8.44
C PHE A 358 13.39 -2.71 -6.98
N GLY A 359 13.02 -1.44 -6.73
CA GLY A 359 12.97 -0.86 -5.39
C GLY A 359 12.07 -1.63 -4.41
N THR A 360 11.02 -2.27 -4.92
CA THR A 360 10.09 -3.09 -4.14
C THR A 360 10.42 -4.57 -4.10
N ALA A 361 11.43 -5.02 -4.84
CA ALA A 361 11.70 -6.45 -5.02
C ALA A 361 12.26 -7.10 -3.74
N ARG A 362 12.19 -8.43 -3.68
CA ARG A 362 12.59 -9.24 -2.52
C ARG A 362 13.38 -10.47 -2.95
N ILE A 363 14.42 -10.79 -2.18
CA ILE A 363 15.25 -11.99 -2.33
C ILE A 363 14.66 -13.09 -1.47
N PHE A 364 14.40 -14.25 -2.06
CA PHE A 364 14.09 -15.48 -1.34
C PHE A 364 15.35 -16.35 -1.30
N GLY A 365 15.69 -16.82 -0.09
CA GLY A 365 16.82 -17.73 0.13
C GLY A 365 16.34 -19.16 0.41
N GLY A 366 17.18 -20.15 0.06
CA GLY A 366 16.93 -21.56 0.37
C GLY A 366 15.62 -22.11 -0.20
N GLU A 367 14.86 -22.84 0.62
CA GLU A 367 13.59 -23.48 0.23
C GLU A 367 12.37 -22.55 0.30
N GLN A 368 12.56 -21.27 0.64
CA GLN A 368 11.43 -20.34 0.80
C GLN A 368 10.69 -20.11 -0.52
N THR A 369 9.39 -20.37 -0.53
CA THR A 369 8.50 -20.23 -1.70
C THR A 369 7.48 -19.11 -1.55
N GLU A 370 7.18 -18.68 -0.32
CA GLU A 370 6.24 -17.60 0.01
C GLU A 370 6.69 -16.79 1.24
N GLU A 371 6.21 -15.55 1.35
CA GLU A 371 6.43 -14.69 2.51
C GLU A 371 5.18 -13.83 2.78
N LYS A 372 4.95 -13.48 4.04
CA LYS A 372 3.87 -12.57 4.46
C LYS A 372 4.45 -11.24 4.92
N THR A 373 3.97 -10.13 4.35
CA THR A 373 4.36 -8.78 4.78
C THR A 373 3.19 -8.01 5.37
N ARG A 374 3.46 -7.21 6.41
CA ARG A 374 2.49 -6.26 6.97
C ARG A 374 2.37 -4.98 6.12
N ARG A 375 3.30 -4.75 5.19
CA ARG A 375 3.32 -3.57 4.32
C ARG A 375 3.13 -4.02 2.88
N VAL A 376 1.88 -4.01 2.43
CA VAL A 376 1.51 -4.22 1.03
C VAL A 376 2.01 -3.01 0.23
N ILE A 377 2.83 -3.26 -0.79
CA ILE A 377 3.40 -2.25 -1.68
C ILE A 377 3.30 -2.80 -3.09
N GLY A 378 2.72 -2.02 -4.00
CA GLY A 378 2.54 -2.41 -5.40
C GLY A 378 1.45 -1.55 -6.01
N THR A 379 1.21 -1.75 -7.29
CA THR A 379 0.21 -0.97 -8.03
C THR A 379 -1.12 -1.71 -8.09
N TYR A 380 -2.18 -1.05 -7.59
CA TYR A 380 -3.54 -1.59 -7.67
C TYR A 380 -3.92 -1.91 -9.12
N GLY A 381 -4.66 -3.00 -9.32
CA GLY A 381 -4.96 -3.56 -10.64
C GLY A 381 -3.93 -4.57 -11.16
N TYR A 382 -2.69 -4.56 -10.67
CA TYR A 382 -1.67 -5.57 -11.02
C TYR A 382 -1.38 -6.54 -9.87
N MET A 383 -1.73 -6.17 -8.63
CA MET A 383 -1.53 -7.01 -7.45
C MET A 383 -2.45 -8.24 -7.46
N SER A 384 -1.88 -9.40 -7.13
CA SER A 384 -2.68 -10.61 -6.92
C SER A 384 -3.60 -10.48 -5.70
N PRO A 385 -4.76 -11.17 -5.67
CA PRO A 385 -5.73 -11.06 -4.57
C PRO A 385 -5.12 -11.40 -3.21
N GLU A 386 -4.35 -12.48 -3.11
CA GLU A 386 -3.74 -12.91 -1.85
C GLU A 386 -2.73 -11.88 -1.31
N TYR A 387 -2.02 -11.20 -2.22
CA TYR A 387 -1.09 -10.14 -1.84
C TYR A 387 -1.81 -8.88 -1.39
N ALA A 388 -2.82 -8.45 -2.15
CA ALA A 388 -3.60 -7.26 -1.83
C ALA A 388 -4.38 -7.40 -0.51
N MET A 389 -4.97 -8.57 -0.26
CA MET A 389 -5.85 -8.79 0.89
C MET A 389 -5.10 -9.13 2.18
N SER A 390 -4.03 -9.92 2.08
CA SER A 390 -3.39 -10.54 3.24
C SER A 390 -1.88 -10.36 3.32
N GLY A 391 -1.29 -9.70 2.32
CA GLY A 391 0.15 -9.42 2.25
C GLY A 391 1.00 -10.64 1.93
N HIS A 392 0.42 -11.76 1.50
CA HIS A 392 1.17 -12.94 1.07
C HIS A 392 1.67 -12.72 -0.37
N PHE A 393 2.98 -12.83 -0.57
CA PHE A 393 3.56 -12.75 -1.90
C PHE A 393 4.49 -13.93 -2.17
N SER A 394 4.54 -14.31 -3.44
CA SER A 394 5.42 -15.36 -3.96
C SER A 394 5.74 -15.05 -5.42
N ILE A 395 6.49 -15.94 -6.07
CA ILE A 395 6.68 -15.89 -7.54
C ILE A 395 5.33 -15.87 -8.29
N LYS A 396 4.27 -16.46 -7.71
CA LYS A 396 2.92 -16.50 -8.31
C LYS A 396 2.20 -15.16 -8.26
N SER A 397 2.65 -14.23 -7.41
CA SER A 397 2.15 -12.86 -7.39
C SER A 397 2.63 -12.10 -8.63
N ASP A 398 3.90 -12.26 -9.02
CA ASP A 398 4.43 -11.68 -10.26
C ASP A 398 3.80 -12.34 -11.51
N VAL A 399 3.51 -13.65 -11.47
CA VAL A 399 2.78 -14.36 -12.54
C VAL A 399 1.40 -13.72 -12.77
N PHE A 400 0.68 -13.39 -11.69
CA PHE A 400 -0.60 -12.70 -11.81
C PHE A 400 -0.44 -11.34 -12.50
N SER A 401 0.51 -10.53 -12.04
CA SER A 401 0.79 -9.22 -12.65
C SER A 401 1.18 -9.33 -14.13
N PHE A 402 1.94 -10.37 -14.50
CA PHE A 402 2.25 -10.69 -15.89
C PHE A 402 1.00 -10.96 -16.71
N GLY A 403 0.09 -11.80 -16.21
CA GLY A 403 -1.18 -12.09 -16.87
C GLY A 403 -1.99 -10.83 -17.16
N VAL A 404 -2.06 -9.90 -16.20
CA VAL A 404 -2.70 -8.58 -16.40
C VAL A 404 -2.03 -7.80 -17.53
N ILE A 405 -0.70 -7.72 -17.56
CA ILE A 405 0.04 -7.01 -18.62
C ILE A 405 -0.24 -7.61 -20.00
N VAL A 406 -0.35 -8.94 -20.10
CA VAL A 406 -0.69 -9.62 -21.36
C VAL A 406 -2.10 -9.24 -21.82
N LEU A 407 -3.08 -9.20 -20.92
CA LEU A 407 -4.45 -8.75 -21.27
C LEU A 407 -4.48 -7.29 -21.72
N GLU A 408 -3.70 -6.42 -21.06
CA GLU A 408 -3.55 -5.03 -21.51
C GLU A 408 -2.93 -4.97 -22.90
N LEU A 409 -1.86 -5.74 -23.17
CA LEU A 409 -1.19 -5.87 -24.48
C LEU A 409 -2.13 -6.29 -25.60
N ILE A 410 -2.99 -7.28 -25.36
CA ILE A 410 -3.92 -7.79 -26.35
C ILE A 410 -5.03 -6.79 -26.62
N SER A 411 -5.57 -6.16 -25.58
CA SER A 411 -6.75 -5.28 -25.68
C SER A 411 -6.44 -3.83 -26.03
N GLY A 412 -5.24 -3.35 -25.75
CA GLY A 412 -4.93 -1.92 -25.79
C GLY A 412 -5.67 -1.10 -24.73
N ARG A 413 -6.26 -1.75 -23.72
CA ARG A 413 -7.07 -1.13 -22.66
C ARG A 413 -6.40 -1.29 -21.30
N LYS A 414 -6.51 -0.27 -20.44
CA LYS A 414 -6.01 -0.34 -19.06
C LYS A 414 -6.90 -1.25 -18.23
N ASN A 415 -6.31 -2.07 -17.36
CA ASN A 415 -7.09 -2.85 -16.40
C ASN A 415 -7.76 -1.95 -15.35
N TRP A 416 -7.05 -0.92 -14.88
CA TRP A 416 -7.58 0.04 -13.91
C TRP A 416 -8.48 1.10 -14.57
N GLY A 417 -9.70 1.27 -14.05
CA GLY A 417 -10.70 2.21 -14.57
C GLY A 417 -11.47 1.72 -15.80
N PHE A 418 -11.31 0.45 -16.19
CA PHE A 418 -12.18 -0.21 -17.15
C PHE A 418 -13.44 -0.69 -16.43
N TYR A 419 -14.61 -0.33 -16.97
CA TYR A 419 -15.91 -0.82 -16.52
C TYR A 419 -16.67 -1.36 -17.74
N ASP A 420 -16.99 -2.65 -17.70
CA ASP A 420 -17.91 -3.25 -18.67
C ASP A 420 -19.32 -2.63 -18.48
N PRO A 421 -19.96 -2.08 -19.53
CA PRO A 421 -21.32 -1.58 -19.43
C PRO A 421 -22.28 -2.67 -18.93
N GLY A 422 -22.78 -2.52 -17.71
CA GLY A 422 -23.84 -3.35 -17.13
C GLY A 422 -23.42 -4.45 -16.16
N HIS A 423 -22.13 -4.67 -15.89
CA HIS A 423 -21.69 -5.77 -15.00
C HIS A 423 -20.57 -5.43 -13.99
N ASP A 424 -20.11 -4.18 -13.90
CA ASP A 424 -19.05 -3.72 -12.95
C ASP A 424 -17.73 -4.55 -12.98
N TYR A 425 -17.43 -5.22 -14.09
CA TYR A 425 -16.19 -6.00 -14.24
C TYR A 425 -14.99 -5.13 -14.65
N ASN A 426 -13.83 -5.41 -14.05
CA ASN A 426 -12.53 -4.97 -14.55
C ASN A 426 -12.12 -5.77 -15.81
N LEU A 427 -10.98 -5.44 -16.44
CA LEU A 427 -10.54 -6.08 -17.70
C LEU A 427 -10.41 -7.60 -17.59
N ILE A 428 -9.99 -8.10 -16.42
CA ILE A 428 -9.88 -9.54 -16.14
C ILE A 428 -11.27 -10.21 -16.20
N GLY A 429 -12.26 -9.63 -15.52
CA GLY A 429 -13.64 -10.15 -15.51
C GLY A 429 -14.31 -10.09 -16.87
N HIS A 430 -14.11 -9.01 -17.62
CA HIS A 430 -14.59 -8.91 -18.99
C HIS A 430 -13.95 -9.96 -19.91
N THR A 431 -12.64 -10.18 -19.78
CA THR A 431 -11.94 -11.24 -20.53
C THR A 431 -12.47 -12.63 -20.18
N TRP A 432 -12.70 -12.91 -18.89
CA TRP A 432 -13.24 -14.18 -18.43
C TRP A 432 -14.63 -14.47 -18.99
N LYS A 433 -15.50 -13.46 -19.02
CA LYS A 433 -16.82 -13.55 -19.64
C LYS A 433 -16.70 -13.89 -21.12
N LEU A 434 -15.90 -13.14 -21.88
CA LEU A 434 -15.69 -13.39 -23.30
C LEU A 434 -15.09 -14.78 -23.56
N TRP A 435 -14.21 -15.26 -22.68
CA TRP A 435 -13.65 -16.62 -22.78
C TRP A 435 -14.72 -17.69 -22.63
N ASN A 436 -15.57 -17.60 -21.61
CA ASN A 436 -16.64 -18.58 -21.37
C ASN A 436 -17.76 -18.54 -22.42
N GLU A 437 -17.91 -17.42 -23.13
CA GLU A 437 -18.87 -17.26 -24.22
C GLU A 437 -18.28 -17.61 -25.61
N ASP A 438 -17.04 -18.12 -25.68
CA ASP A 438 -16.31 -18.39 -26.93
C ASP A 438 -16.13 -17.15 -27.84
N ARG A 439 -16.07 -15.96 -27.21
CA ARG A 439 -15.99 -14.63 -27.86
C ARG A 439 -14.69 -13.89 -27.56
N CYS A 440 -13.64 -14.60 -27.13
CA CYS A 440 -12.38 -13.99 -26.68
C CYS A 440 -11.67 -13.11 -27.74
N LEU A 441 -11.95 -13.30 -29.03
CA LEU A 441 -11.40 -12.44 -30.10
C LEU A 441 -11.94 -11.00 -30.07
N GLU A 442 -13.08 -10.75 -29.42
CA GLU A 442 -13.60 -9.39 -29.21
C GLU A 442 -12.74 -8.57 -28.25
N LEU A 443 -11.84 -9.22 -27.48
CA LEU A 443 -10.87 -8.54 -26.64
C LEU A 443 -9.81 -7.81 -27.46
N VAL A 444 -9.52 -8.29 -28.66
CA VAL A 444 -8.36 -7.86 -29.45
C VAL A 444 -8.49 -6.40 -29.84
N ASP A 445 -7.39 -5.66 -29.67
CA ASP A 445 -7.30 -4.25 -30.01
C ASP A 445 -7.67 -4.00 -31.48
N GLU A 446 -8.71 -3.20 -31.69
CA GLU A 446 -9.24 -2.81 -33.01
C GLU A 446 -8.16 -2.20 -33.92
N MET A 447 -7.09 -1.65 -33.33
CA MET A 447 -5.97 -1.05 -34.06
C MET A 447 -5.03 -2.06 -34.73
N LEU A 448 -5.19 -3.37 -34.48
CA LEU A 448 -4.37 -4.43 -35.07
C LEU A 448 -4.85 -4.88 -36.46
N ASP A 449 -5.95 -4.34 -36.97
CA ASP A 449 -6.47 -4.48 -38.35
C ASP A 449 -6.42 -5.90 -38.94
N GLY A 450 -6.60 -6.92 -38.10
CA GLY A 450 -6.59 -8.33 -38.51
C GLY A 450 -5.22 -8.90 -38.89
N SER A 451 -4.12 -8.17 -38.73
CA SER A 451 -2.77 -8.64 -39.07
C SER A 451 -2.14 -9.50 -37.96
N PHE A 452 -2.82 -10.57 -37.56
CA PHE A 452 -2.37 -11.47 -36.49
C PHE A 452 -2.82 -12.92 -36.70
N SER A 453 -2.07 -13.86 -36.11
CA SER A 453 -2.48 -15.26 -36.05
C SER A 453 -3.56 -15.43 -34.98
N ILE A 454 -4.78 -15.80 -35.40
CA ILE A 454 -5.91 -16.08 -34.47
C ILE A 454 -5.51 -17.10 -33.41
N LYS A 455 -4.80 -18.17 -33.81
CA LYS A 455 -4.33 -19.22 -32.90
C LYS A 455 -3.38 -18.67 -31.84
N GLU A 456 -2.45 -17.81 -32.26
CA GLU A 456 -1.47 -17.20 -31.35
C GLU A 456 -2.15 -16.25 -30.35
N VAL A 457 -3.09 -15.42 -30.82
CA VAL A 457 -3.87 -14.53 -29.96
C VAL A 457 -4.66 -15.31 -28.92
N ILE A 458 -5.46 -16.29 -29.35
CA ILE A 458 -6.26 -17.13 -28.43
C ILE A 458 -5.37 -17.80 -27.40
N ARG A 459 -4.21 -18.31 -27.84
CA ARG A 459 -3.20 -18.89 -26.95
C ARG A 459 -2.67 -17.91 -25.93
N CYS A 460 -2.35 -16.67 -26.32
CA CYS A 460 -1.93 -15.63 -25.40
C CYS A 460 -3.03 -15.27 -24.39
N ILE A 461 -4.30 -15.19 -24.82
CA ILE A 461 -5.44 -14.95 -23.91
C ILE A 461 -5.56 -16.11 -22.91
N GLN A 462 -5.47 -17.36 -23.37
CA GLN A 462 -5.55 -18.54 -22.50
C GLN A 462 -4.42 -18.56 -21.46
N VAL A 463 -3.18 -18.31 -21.89
CA VAL A 463 -2.03 -18.23 -20.99
C VAL A 463 -2.20 -17.08 -19.99
N ALA A 464 -2.70 -15.93 -20.42
CA ALA A 464 -2.98 -14.81 -19.53
C ALA A 464 -4.03 -15.18 -18.47
N LEU A 465 -5.12 -15.85 -18.87
CA LEU A 465 -6.16 -16.35 -17.96
C LEU A 465 -5.62 -17.36 -16.95
N LEU A 466 -4.77 -18.30 -17.38
CA LEU A 466 -4.08 -19.23 -16.48
C LEU A 466 -3.21 -18.50 -15.45
N CYS A 467 -2.60 -17.37 -15.83
CA CYS A 467 -1.77 -16.56 -14.95
C CYS A 467 -2.58 -15.75 -13.93
N VAL A 468 -3.81 -15.33 -14.26
CA VAL A 468 -4.66 -14.49 -13.38
C VAL A 468 -5.66 -15.28 -12.53
N GLN A 469 -5.53 -16.60 -12.42
CA GLN A 469 -6.43 -17.44 -11.60
C GLN A 469 -6.46 -17.01 -10.13
N GLN A 470 -7.62 -17.17 -9.48
CA GLN A 470 -7.86 -16.74 -8.09
C GLN A 470 -6.86 -17.36 -7.11
N ARG A 471 -6.61 -18.67 -7.20
CA ARG A 471 -5.66 -19.36 -6.31
C ARG A 471 -4.25 -19.31 -6.89
N ALA A 472 -3.27 -18.93 -6.07
CA ALA A 472 -1.87 -18.84 -6.48
C ALA A 472 -1.29 -20.20 -6.91
N GLU A 473 -1.76 -21.30 -6.32
CA GLU A 473 -1.33 -22.67 -6.66
C GLU A 473 -1.71 -23.08 -8.08
N ASP A 474 -2.85 -22.61 -8.59
CA ASP A 474 -3.37 -22.93 -9.92
C ASP A 474 -2.59 -22.22 -11.03
N ARG A 475 -1.93 -21.10 -10.71
CA ARG A 475 -1.16 -20.32 -11.67
C ARG A 475 0.09 -21.09 -12.13
N PRO A 476 0.44 -21.09 -13.42
CA PRO A 476 1.64 -21.78 -13.91
C PRO A 476 2.93 -21.13 -13.39
N ALA A 477 4.03 -21.89 -13.40
CA ALA A 477 5.36 -21.31 -13.24
C ALA A 477 5.78 -20.58 -14.53
N MET A 478 6.67 -19.59 -14.43
CA MET A 478 7.10 -18.82 -15.61
C MET A 478 7.80 -19.68 -16.68
N SER A 479 8.46 -20.77 -16.30
CA SER A 479 9.02 -21.74 -17.25
C SER A 479 7.94 -22.41 -18.08
N THR A 480 6.84 -22.82 -17.44
CA THR A 480 5.65 -23.34 -18.13
C THR A 480 5.01 -22.26 -19.00
N VAL A 481 4.92 -21.01 -18.54
CA VAL A 481 4.40 -19.88 -19.34
C VAL A 481 5.21 -19.68 -20.62
N VAL A 482 6.54 -19.62 -20.52
CA VAL A 482 7.43 -19.49 -21.69
C VAL A 482 7.28 -20.69 -22.62
N PHE A 483 7.21 -21.91 -22.07
CA PHE A 483 6.99 -23.13 -22.85
C PHE A 483 5.65 -23.10 -23.60
N MET A 484 4.56 -22.73 -22.91
CA MET A 484 3.24 -22.59 -23.52
C MET A 484 3.30 -21.55 -24.65
N LEU A 485 3.81 -20.34 -24.41
CA LEU A 485 3.87 -19.31 -25.44
C LEU A 485 4.74 -19.70 -26.66
N SER A 486 5.81 -20.47 -26.47
CA SER A 486 6.76 -20.80 -27.54
C SER A 486 6.37 -22.03 -28.38
N ASN A 487 5.40 -22.83 -27.94
CA ASN A 487 5.04 -24.10 -28.60
C ASN A 487 3.59 -24.12 -29.04
N GLU A 488 3.31 -23.81 -30.30
CA GLU A 488 1.95 -23.68 -30.83
C GLU A 488 1.13 -24.98 -30.78
N ASN A 489 1.78 -26.14 -30.85
CA ASN A 489 1.12 -27.45 -30.99
C ASN A 489 0.76 -28.12 -29.66
N VAL A 490 1.05 -27.50 -28.52
CA VAL A 490 0.77 -28.08 -27.19
C VAL A 490 -0.63 -27.68 -26.73
N GLU A 491 -1.45 -28.67 -26.37
CA GLU A 491 -2.73 -28.45 -25.71
C GLU A 491 -2.54 -27.82 -24.33
N LEU A 492 -3.29 -26.75 -24.07
CA LEU A 492 -3.21 -25.99 -22.84
C LEU A 492 -4.35 -26.36 -21.88
N PRO A 493 -4.11 -26.35 -20.56
CA PRO A 493 -5.17 -26.58 -19.59
C PRO A 493 -6.23 -25.47 -19.69
N GLN A 494 -7.48 -25.82 -19.36
CA GLN A 494 -8.55 -24.84 -19.28
C GLN A 494 -8.35 -23.95 -18.05
N PRO A 495 -8.42 -22.62 -18.19
CA PRO A 495 -8.31 -21.72 -17.05
C PRO A 495 -9.49 -21.88 -16.09
N LYS A 496 -9.21 -21.75 -14.79
CA LYS A 496 -10.22 -21.61 -13.73
C LYS A 496 -10.57 -20.14 -13.51
N GLU A 497 -11.53 -19.89 -12.63
CA GLU A 497 -12.00 -18.54 -12.29
C GLU A 497 -10.84 -17.60 -11.89
N PRO A 498 -10.75 -16.41 -12.51
CA PRO A 498 -9.75 -15.40 -12.18
C PRO A 498 -9.91 -14.78 -10.80
N GLY A 499 -8.83 -14.15 -10.34
CA GLY A 499 -8.81 -13.35 -9.13
C GLY A 499 -9.47 -11.99 -9.31
N PHE A 500 -10.68 -11.79 -8.77
CA PHE A 500 -11.35 -10.49 -8.84
C PHE A 500 -11.05 -9.62 -7.62
N ILE A 501 -10.48 -8.43 -7.86
CA ILE A 501 -10.52 -7.33 -6.90
C ILE A 501 -11.53 -6.32 -7.44
N THR A 502 -12.80 -6.47 -7.05
CA THR A 502 -13.84 -5.48 -7.35
C THR A 502 -13.76 -4.33 -6.36
N GLU A 503 -13.91 -3.08 -6.82
CA GLU A 503 -13.94 -1.89 -5.94
C GLU A 503 -15.14 -1.88 -4.97
N ASN A 504 -16.14 -2.78 -5.15
CA ASN A 504 -17.42 -2.78 -4.42
C ASN A 504 -17.89 -4.15 -3.86
N SER A 505 -17.01 -5.09 -3.51
CA SER A 505 -17.48 -6.33 -2.83
C SER A 505 -17.57 -6.13 -1.30
N PRO A 506 -18.77 -6.09 -0.70
CA PRO A 506 -18.92 -6.47 0.70
C PRO A 506 -18.71 -7.98 0.81
N PHE A 507 -17.75 -8.35 1.64
CA PHE A 507 -17.46 -9.70 2.13
C PHE A 507 -18.66 -10.66 2.03
N LYS A 508 -18.66 -11.52 1.00
CA LYS A 508 -19.29 -12.83 1.14
C LYS A 508 -18.31 -13.69 1.93
N ASN A 509 -18.62 -13.87 3.21
CA ASN A 509 -18.03 -14.96 3.98
C ASN A 509 -18.55 -16.26 3.37
N ASP A 510 -17.69 -17.02 2.70
CA ASP A 510 -17.96 -18.44 2.47
C ASP A 510 -17.83 -19.20 3.80
N PRO A 511 -18.85 -19.97 4.20
CA PRO A 511 -18.80 -20.80 5.40
C PRO A 511 -18.22 -22.16 5.02
N SER A 512 -16.90 -22.30 4.99
CA SER A 512 -16.32 -23.64 4.82
C SER A 512 -14.95 -23.80 5.45
N TRP A 513 -14.80 -23.42 6.72
CA TRP A 513 -13.71 -23.88 7.58
C TRP A 513 -14.24 -24.04 9.01
N SER A 514 -15.12 -25.02 9.24
CA SER A 514 -15.33 -25.56 10.58
C SER A 514 -14.16 -26.49 10.89
N GLY A 515 -13.15 -25.94 11.56
CA GLY A 515 -12.14 -26.74 12.24
C GLY A 515 -12.84 -27.69 13.22
N GLN A 516 -12.52 -28.97 13.10
CA GLN A 516 -12.82 -29.97 14.12
C GLN A 516 -12.12 -29.55 15.42
N ASP A 517 -12.90 -29.12 16.40
CA ASP A 517 -12.50 -29.23 17.79
C ASP A 517 -13.41 -30.26 18.46
N SER A 518 -12.83 -31.43 18.64
CA SER A 518 -13.29 -32.44 19.57
C SER A 518 -13.31 -31.86 20.98
N ASN A 519 -14.48 -31.73 21.59
CA ASN A 519 -14.57 -31.93 23.03
C ASN A 519 -15.95 -32.45 23.47
N THR A 520 -15.89 -33.71 23.90
CA THR A 520 -16.63 -34.40 24.97
C THR A 520 -18.01 -33.91 25.39
N GLY A 521 -18.93 -34.88 25.44
CA GLY A 521 -20.34 -34.66 25.64
C GLY A 521 -20.75 -34.41 27.09
N ASN A 522 -21.95 -33.88 27.20
CA ASN A 522 -22.94 -34.27 28.19
C ASN A 522 -24.32 -34.00 27.59
N GLU A 523 -25.03 -35.07 27.28
CA GLU A 523 -26.47 -35.05 27.04
C GLU A 523 -27.18 -34.61 28.32
N LEU A 524 -27.98 -33.55 28.23
CA LEU A 524 -28.96 -33.19 29.24
C LEU A 524 -30.28 -32.85 28.55
N THR A 525 -31.16 -33.85 28.55
CA THR A 525 -32.57 -33.80 28.20
C THR A 525 -33.31 -32.87 29.17
N ILE A 526 -34.02 -31.86 28.64
CA ILE A 526 -35.00 -31.11 29.43
C ILE A 526 -36.36 -31.21 28.74
N THR A 527 -37.22 -32.00 29.38
CA THR A 527 -38.62 -32.24 29.05
C THR A 527 -39.44 -30.95 29.20
N ALA A 528 -40.26 -30.64 28.21
CA ALA A 528 -41.25 -29.57 28.29
C ALA A 528 -42.34 -29.93 29.31
N VAL A 529 -42.62 -29.02 30.24
CA VAL A 529 -43.79 -29.06 31.13
C VAL A 529 -44.82 -28.09 30.57
N GLU A 530 -45.90 -28.62 30.00
CA GLU A 530 -47.13 -27.86 29.75
C GLU A 530 -47.91 -27.73 31.07
N GLY A 531 -48.29 -26.49 31.41
CA GLY A 531 -49.08 -26.21 32.60
C GLY A 531 -50.57 -26.49 32.39
N ARG A 532 -51.23 -26.90 33.48
CA ARG A 532 -52.49 -26.30 33.88
C ARG A 532 -52.25 -25.41 35.08
#